data_AF-A0A1I2E5F3-F1
#
_entry.id   AF-A0A1I2E5F3-F1
#
_cell.length_a   1.000
_cell.length_b   1.000
_cell.length_c   1.000
_cell.angle_alpha   90.00
_cell.angle_beta   90.00
_cell.angle_gamma   90.00
#
_symmetry.space_group_name_H-M   'P 1'
#
loop_
_entity.id
_entity.type
_entity.pdbx_description
1 polymer ?
#
loop_
_entity_poly.entity_id
_entity_poly.type
_entity_poly.pdbx_seq_one_letter_code
_entity_poly.pdbx_strand_id
1 'polypeptide(L)'
;MTAFREYVTSTAFALTISHRQIECLCQLDQYGDSYMLLTTFRALENKGLAERVATPPSDNPNHDRWGKTVRLTEAGKAVVPLLKLAGLYVQYAERMPAVELPPIDVAVKRRQHNQETTTGEPA
;
A
#
# COMPACT_ATOMS: atom_id res chain seq x y z
N MET A 1 -43.61 -2.93 -12.63
CA MET A 1 -42.21 -2.67 -13.02
C MET A 1 -41.89 -1.22 -12.71
N THR A 2 -41.25 -0.97 -11.58
CA THR A 2 -40.75 0.38 -11.21
C THR A 2 -39.49 0.64 -12.02
N ALA A 3 -39.57 1.59 -12.97
CA ALA A 3 -38.43 2.03 -13.75
C ALA A 3 -37.34 2.57 -12.81
N PHE A 4 -36.14 2.02 -12.91
CA PHE A 4 -34.95 2.60 -12.32
C PHE A 4 -34.85 4.05 -12.80
N ARG A 5 -34.89 5.03 -11.88
CA ARG A 5 -34.53 6.41 -12.21
C ARG A 5 -33.00 6.49 -12.31
N GLU A 6 -32.47 6.10 -13.46
CA GLU A 6 -31.07 6.30 -13.85
C GLU A 6 -30.86 7.71 -14.41
N TYR A 7 -30.98 8.74 -13.57
CA TYR A 7 -30.38 10.02 -13.92
C TYR A 7 -29.62 10.56 -12.73
N VAL A 8 -28.34 10.81 -12.97
CA VAL A 8 -27.45 11.47 -12.02
C VAL A 8 -27.89 12.93 -11.94
N THR A 9 -28.46 13.31 -10.79
CA THR A 9 -28.91 14.69 -10.53
C THR A 9 -27.75 15.64 -10.19
N SER A 10 -26.56 15.10 -9.90
CA SER A 10 -25.36 15.90 -9.64
C SER A 10 -24.62 16.18 -10.95
N THR A 11 -24.73 17.40 -11.46
CA THR A 11 -24.01 17.87 -12.65
C THR A 11 -22.52 18.11 -12.40
N ALA A 12 -22.08 18.08 -11.14
CA ALA A 12 -20.69 18.27 -10.77
C ALA A 12 -20.24 17.15 -9.80
N PHE A 13 -19.22 16.40 -10.20
CA PHE A 13 -18.45 15.55 -9.31
C PHE A 13 -17.10 16.23 -9.09
N ALA A 14 -16.86 16.73 -7.87
CA ALA A 14 -15.61 17.36 -7.49
C ALA A 14 -14.79 16.39 -6.63
N LEU A 15 -13.73 15.82 -7.22
CA LEU A 15 -12.78 14.99 -6.51
C LEU A 15 -11.54 15.82 -6.17
N THR A 16 -11.44 16.30 -4.94
CA THR A 16 -10.25 17.03 -4.48
C THR A 16 -9.14 16.04 -4.21
N ILE A 17 -8.02 16.10 -4.93
CA ILE A 17 -6.85 15.23 -4.74
C ILE A 17 -5.64 16.11 -4.42
N SER A 18 -4.91 15.79 -3.35
CA SER A 18 -3.67 16.51 -3.02
C SER A 18 -2.50 16.04 -3.87
N HIS A 19 -1.44 16.86 -3.98
CA HIS A 19 -0.22 16.49 -4.71
C HIS A 19 0.35 15.12 -4.27
N ARG A 20 0.43 14.90 -2.95
CA ARG A 20 0.91 13.62 -2.40
C ARG A 20 0.01 12.43 -2.75
N GLN A 21 -1.30 12.66 -2.89
CA GLN A 21 -2.23 11.61 -3.32
C GLN A 21 -2.05 11.29 -4.81
N ILE A 22 -1.77 12.29 -5.64
CA ILE A 22 -1.44 12.11 -7.07
C ILE A 22 -0.17 11.27 -7.21
N GLU A 23 0.90 11.62 -6.49
CA GLU A 23 2.14 10.84 -6.45
C GLU A 23 1.89 9.36 -6.12
N CYS A 24 1.08 9.09 -5.10
CA CYS A 24 0.72 7.73 -4.71
C CYS A 24 -0.11 7.00 -5.78
N LEU A 25 -1.03 7.69 -6.47
CA LEU A 25 -1.80 7.09 -7.57
C LEU A 25 -0.89 6.72 -8.75
N CYS A 26 0.02 7.61 -9.13
CA CYS A 26 1.02 7.33 -10.18
C CYS A 26 1.93 6.16 -9.80
N GLN A 27 2.33 6.08 -8.53
CA GLN A 27 3.14 4.96 -8.03
C GLN A 27 2.40 3.63 -8.13
N LEU A 28 1.11 3.60 -7.77
CA LEU A 28 0.28 2.40 -7.86
C LEU A 28 -0.03 2.01 -9.32
N ASP A 29 -0.24 2.99 -10.21
CA ASP A 29 -0.43 2.73 -11.65
C ASP A 29 0.81 2.05 -12.25
N GLN A 30 2.01 2.55 -11.92
CA GLN A 30 3.25 2.06 -12.50
C GLN A 30 3.73 0.72 -11.92
N TYR A 31 3.61 0.51 -10.60
CA TYR A 31 4.13 -0.69 -9.95
C TYR A 31 3.05 -1.75 -9.66
N GLY A 32 1.78 -1.44 -9.89
CA GLY A 32 0.64 -2.33 -9.65
C GLY A 32 0.22 -2.42 -8.18
N ASP A 33 1.18 -2.48 -7.25
CA ASP A 33 0.92 -2.54 -5.82
C ASP A 33 1.95 -1.81 -4.96
N SER A 34 1.61 -1.63 -3.69
CA SER A 34 2.49 -1.07 -2.68
C SER A 34 2.23 -1.69 -1.31
N TYR A 35 3.31 -2.05 -0.60
CA TYR A 35 3.27 -2.51 0.80
C TYR A 35 3.17 -1.35 1.81
N MET A 36 3.03 -0.11 1.33
CA MET A 36 3.10 1.08 2.18
C MET A 36 1.85 1.26 3.05
N LEU A 37 2.07 1.41 4.36
CA LEU A 37 1.05 1.66 5.38
C LEU A 37 0.76 3.16 5.60
N LEU A 38 1.10 4.01 4.63
CA LEU A 38 1.00 5.47 4.77
C LEU A 38 -0.47 5.94 4.92
N THR A 39 -0.66 6.98 5.73
CA THR A 39 -1.95 7.68 5.93
C THR A 39 -2.57 8.15 4.60
N THR A 40 -1.72 8.50 3.62
CA THR A 40 -2.15 8.86 2.26
C THR A 40 -2.94 7.75 1.58
N PHE A 41 -2.54 6.48 1.70
CA PHE A 41 -3.27 5.36 1.09
C PHE A 41 -4.63 5.15 1.74
N ARG A 42 -4.76 5.41 3.04
CA ARG A 42 -6.08 5.41 3.72
C ARG A 42 -6.98 6.53 3.20
N ALA A 43 -6.42 7.70 2.89
CA ALA A 43 -7.20 8.78 2.28
C ALA A 43 -7.65 8.45 0.84
N LEU A 44 -6.84 7.71 0.07
CA LEU A 44 -7.22 7.19 -1.25
C LEU A 44 -8.28 6.09 -1.15
N GLU A 45 -8.17 5.22 -0.15
CA GLU A 45 -9.15 4.17 0.18
C GLU A 45 -10.51 4.77 0.55
N ASN A 46 -10.53 5.80 1.41
CA ASN A 46 -11.75 6.53 1.77
C ASN A 46 -12.41 7.23 0.56
N LYS A 47 -11.66 7.51 -0.51
CA LYS A 47 -12.15 8.08 -1.77
C LYS A 47 -12.54 7.01 -2.80
N GLY A 48 -12.39 5.73 -2.46
CA GLY A 48 -12.67 4.61 -3.36
C GLY A 48 -11.68 4.47 -4.51
N LEU A 49 -10.51 5.12 -4.46
CA LEU A 49 -9.50 5.08 -5.53
C LEU A 49 -8.47 3.96 -5.36
N ALA A 50 -8.31 3.47 -4.13
CA ALA A 50 -7.40 2.39 -3.80
C ALA A 50 -8.07 1.41 -2.84
N GLU A 51 -7.60 0.17 -2.82
CA GLU A 51 -8.09 -0.86 -1.91
C GLU A 51 -6.94 -1.68 -1.34
N ARG A 52 -7.16 -2.20 -0.12
CA ARG A 52 -6.21 -3.10 0.55
C ARG A 52 -6.57 -4.55 0.24
N VAL A 53 -5.60 -5.30 -0.26
CA VAL A 53 -5.77 -6.70 -0.64
C VAL A 53 -4.82 -7.55 0.18
N ALA A 54 -5.27 -8.75 0.54
CA ALA A 54 -4.38 -9.75 1.12
C ALA A 54 -3.33 -10.14 0.08
N THR A 55 -2.05 -10.13 0.45
CA THR A 55 -0.99 -10.62 -0.44
C THR A 55 -1.24 -12.10 -0.72
N PRO A 56 -1.21 -12.57 -1.98
CA PRO A 56 -1.30 -13.98 -2.29
C PRO A 56 -0.14 -14.73 -1.61
N PRO A 57 -0.35 -15.99 -1.20
CA PRO A 57 0.70 -16.80 -0.57
C PRO A 57 1.90 -16.90 -1.51
N SER A 58 3.09 -16.65 -0.97
CA SER A 58 4.35 -16.84 -1.69
C SER A 58 5.06 -18.08 -1.16
N ASP A 59 5.92 -18.71 -1.96
CA ASP A 59 6.76 -19.85 -1.55
C ASP A 59 7.74 -19.54 -0.40
N ASN A 60 7.79 -18.29 0.05
CA ASN A 60 8.62 -17.85 1.17
C ASN A 60 7.81 -17.83 2.49
N PRO A 61 8.10 -18.71 3.46
CA PRO A 61 7.31 -18.87 4.71
C PRO A 61 7.33 -17.65 5.65
N ASN A 62 8.16 -16.64 5.37
CA ASN A 62 8.17 -15.36 6.09
C ASN A 62 7.30 -14.27 5.43
N HIS A 63 6.74 -14.52 4.25
CA HIS A 63 5.95 -13.54 3.50
C HIS A 63 4.48 -13.46 3.96
N ASP A 64 3.97 -14.55 4.55
CA ASP A 64 2.56 -14.70 4.92
C ASP A 64 2.15 -13.92 6.17
N ARG A 65 3.09 -13.39 6.95
CA ARG A 65 2.75 -12.86 8.29
C ARG A 65 2.27 -11.41 8.33
N TRP A 66 2.55 -10.55 7.32
CA TRP A 66 2.33 -9.10 7.53
C TRP A 66 1.91 -8.20 6.36
N GLY A 67 1.85 -8.65 5.11
CA GLY A 67 1.59 -7.73 3.99
C GLY A 67 0.12 -7.61 3.60
N LYS A 68 -0.60 -6.55 4.01
CA LYS A 68 -1.72 -6.05 3.18
C LYS A 68 -1.12 -5.13 2.13
N THR A 69 -1.22 -5.49 0.85
CA THR A 69 -0.83 -4.59 -0.24
C THR A 69 -1.97 -3.63 -0.55
N VAL A 70 -1.64 -2.48 -1.11
CA VAL A 70 -2.58 -1.51 -1.64
C VAL A 70 -2.50 -1.55 -3.16
N ARG A 71 -3.63 -1.58 -3.85
CA ARG A 71 -3.73 -1.48 -5.32
C ARG A 71 -4.79 -0.47 -5.74
N LEU A 72 -4.78 -0.04 -7.01
CA LEU A 72 -5.84 0.79 -7.57
C LEU A 72 -7.15 0.00 -7.74
N THR A 73 -8.26 0.64 -7.40
CA THR A 73 -9.60 0.19 -7.81
C THR A 73 -9.83 0.56 -9.29
N GLU A 74 -10.94 0.08 -9.89
CA GLU A 74 -11.34 0.50 -11.25
C GLU A 74 -11.59 2.02 -11.32
N ALA A 75 -12.17 2.61 -10.27
CA ALA A 75 -12.32 4.07 -10.17
C ALA A 75 -10.96 4.78 -10.11
N GLY A 76 -9.99 4.23 -9.36
CA GLY A 76 -8.62 4.75 -9.32
C GLY A 76 -7.94 4.71 -10.69
N LYS A 77 -8.07 3.59 -11.41
CA LYS A 77 -7.54 3.45 -12.77
C LYS A 77 -8.17 4.45 -13.75
N ALA A 78 -9.47 4.72 -13.61
CA ALA A 78 -10.17 5.71 -14.45
C ALA A 78 -9.68 7.15 -14.23
N VAL A 79 -9.09 7.48 -13.07
CA VAL A 79 -8.50 8.80 -12.79
C VAL A 79 -7.15 9.00 -13.47
N VAL A 80 -6.39 7.92 -13.74
CA VAL A 80 -5.03 8.00 -14.29
C VAL A 80 -4.96 8.73 -15.64
N PRO A 81 -5.82 8.45 -16.64
CA PRO A 81 -5.81 9.19 -17.90
C PRO A 81 -6.06 10.70 -17.71
N LEU A 82 -6.90 11.08 -16.75
CA LEU A 82 -7.16 12.49 -16.44
C LEU A 82 -5.92 13.19 -15.87
N LEU A 83 -5.16 12.49 -15.01
CA LEU A 83 -3.89 13.01 -14.49
C LEU A 83 -2.85 13.18 -15.60
N LYS A 84 -2.79 12.25 -16.56
CA LYS A 84 -1.92 12.34 -17.74
C LYS A 84 -2.28 13.53 -18.61
N LEU A 85 -3.57 13.71 -18.92
CA LEU A 85 -4.06 14.85 -19.71
C LEU A 85 -3.82 16.20 -19.02
N ALA A 86 -3.93 16.25 -17.69
CA ALA A 86 -3.66 17.45 -16.90
C ALA A 86 -2.17 17.77 -16.72
N GLY A 87 -1.25 16.91 -17.20
CA GLY A 87 0.19 17.07 -16.98
C GLY A 87 0.63 16.86 -15.53
N LEU A 88 -0.21 16.22 -14.70
CA LEU A 88 0.05 15.96 -13.28
C LEU A 88 0.61 14.56 -13.03
N TYR A 89 0.69 13.72 -14.07
CA TYR A 89 1.18 12.36 -13.93
C TYR A 89 2.71 12.34 -13.80
N VAL A 90 3.20 11.75 -12.71
CA VAL A 90 4.63 11.57 -12.44
C VAL A 90 5.07 10.17 -12.85
N GLN A 91 6.05 10.08 -13.73
CA GLN A 91 6.69 8.80 -14.07
C GLN A 91 7.83 8.52 -13.09
N TYR A 92 7.80 7.36 -12.44
CA TYR A 92 8.85 6.93 -11.53
C TYR A 92 9.95 6.17 -12.26
N ALA A 93 11.13 6.10 -11.67
CA ALA A 93 12.22 5.27 -12.19
C ALA A 93 11.81 3.79 -12.18
N GLU A 94 12.22 3.04 -13.20
CA GLU A 94 12.02 1.60 -13.24
C GLU A 94 12.76 0.93 -12.07
N ARG A 95 12.13 -0.09 -11.46
CA ARG A 95 12.79 -0.85 -10.40
C ARG A 95 13.96 -1.61 -11.01
N MET A 96 15.16 -1.35 -10.53
CA MET A 96 16.32 -2.15 -10.91
C MET A 96 16.14 -3.59 -10.42
N PRO A 97 16.58 -4.60 -11.20
CA PRO A 97 16.57 -5.98 -10.74
C PRO A 97 17.43 -6.11 -9.48
N ALA A 98 17.05 -7.06 -8.61
CA ALA A 98 17.82 -7.35 -7.41
C ALA A 98 19.24 -7.78 -7.81
N VAL A 99 20.24 -7.05 -7.34
CA VAL A 99 21.64 -7.42 -7.50
C VAL A 99 21.96 -8.51 -6.47
N GLU A 100 22.59 -9.60 -6.89
CA GLU A 100 23.12 -10.60 -5.97
C GLU A 100 24.19 -9.95 -5.09
N LEU A 101 23.86 -9.75 -3.82
CA LEU A 101 24.82 -9.23 -2.84
C LEU A 101 25.68 -10.40 -2.34
N PRO A 102 26.97 -10.18 -2.09
CA PRO A 102 27.80 -11.18 -1.44
C PRO A 102 27.23 -11.53 -0.06
N PRO A 103 27.47 -12.75 0.45
CA PRO A 103 26.99 -13.16 1.76
C PRO A 103 27.56 -12.22 2.84
N ILE A 104 26.67 -11.64 3.65
CA ILE A 104 27.01 -10.78 4.78
C ILE A 104 26.81 -11.60 6.05
N ASP A 105 27.87 -11.78 6.84
CA ASP A 105 27.78 -12.39 8.16
C ASP A 105 27.19 -11.40 9.16
N VAL A 106 25.88 -11.51 9.40
CA VAL A 106 25.17 -10.67 10.38
C VAL A 106 25.25 -11.32 11.77
N ALA A 107 26.16 -10.84 12.62
CA ALA A 107 26.19 -11.22 14.03
C ALA A 107 25.09 -10.48 14.81
N VAL A 108 23.90 -11.07 14.90
CA VAL A 108 22.80 -10.52 15.71
C VAL A 108 23.11 -10.73 17.19
N LYS A 109 23.58 -9.68 17.88
CA LYS A 109 23.80 -9.70 19.33
C LYS A 109 22.45 -9.75 20.04
N ARG A 110 21.96 -10.95 20.36
CA ARG A 110 20.76 -11.14 21.19
C ARG A 110 21.03 -10.60 22.60
N ARG A 111 20.14 -9.74 23.08
CA ARG A 111 20.15 -9.25 24.47
C ARG A 111 19.82 -10.44 25.38
N GLN A 112 20.75 -10.84 26.24
CA GLN A 112 20.52 -11.91 27.21
C GLN A 112 19.42 -11.47 28.18
N HIS A 113 18.34 -12.24 28.23
CA HIS A 113 17.28 -12.08 29.20
C HIS A 113 17.84 -12.56 30.54
N ASN A 114 18.05 -11.63 31.47
CA ASN A 114 18.54 -11.91 32.81
C ASN A 114 17.48 -12.74 33.54
N GLN A 115 17.73 -14.03 33.76
CA GLN A 115 16.92 -14.85 34.66
C GLN A 115 17.29 -14.43 36.09
N GLU A 116 16.51 -13.52 36.66
CA GLU A 116 16.58 -13.22 38.08
C GLU A 116 16.05 -14.43 38.88
N THR A 117 16.93 -14.90 39.76
CA THR A 117 16.75 -15.94 40.76
C THR A 117 15.73 -15.48 41.79
N THR A 118 14.52 -16.05 41.78
CA THR A 118 13.66 -16.07 42.98
C THR A 118 13.99 -17.32 43.79
N THR A 119 14.96 -17.19 44.70
CA THR A 119 15.04 -18.04 45.89
C THR A 119 13.91 -17.63 46.81
N GLY A 120 12.77 -18.31 46.70
CA GLY A 120 11.66 -18.18 47.64
C GLY A 120 11.72 -19.31 48.66
N GLU A 121 12.23 -19.01 49.85
CA GLU A 121 11.97 -19.81 51.06
C GLU A 121 11.36 -18.86 52.10
N PRO A 122 10.12 -19.14 52.54
CA PRO A 122 9.78 -18.80 53.90
C PRO A 122 9.04 -19.94 54.64
N ALA A 123 9.35 -19.99 55.93
CA ALA A 123 8.74 -20.70 57.06
C ALA A 123 9.25 -22.12 57.35
#